data_AF-A0A534D7N9-F1
#
_entry.id   AF-A0A534D7N9-F1
#
_cell.length_a   1.000
_cell.length_b   1.000
_cell.length_c   1.000
_cell.angle_alpha   90.00
_cell.angle_beta   90.00
_cell.angle_gamma   90.00
#
_symmetry.space_group_name_H-M   'P 1'
#
loop_
_entity.id
_entity.type
_entity.pdbx_description
1 polymer ?
#
loop_
_entity_poly.entity_id
_entity_poly.type
_entity_poly.pdbx_seq_one_letter_code
_entity_poly.pdbx_strand_id
1 'polypeptide(L)'
;MDDSYRTQLLPAFQWHDPRIHPLDDTWLLTIFTIVPAIALPWFMSGLEIDFRATTMGLLTLGAIHLGFTALSSRETRNSIRLTRTLTTLHALGVITVAFIWQHAGGVQNPLFLLVFALPVIGAIFLSRWQPYLMATLAAVLVALMASSQAPELRWYAPAGLSVVAGWLSGVLVKATGAANQPFAGFYAPSAYFVVLLEAFVIMLFACAVVAEYLASVLERLRGQVAAARAETVRSQALWSALLEQLPLPAVLLDADTHEVVGASAPAVAKFFGGNEAVVGRDFFQAIHFSYPEAVQQLIDGAGGVEPQSMVRLGEQLLATEVRVQHLAQNGRRLALVMVNDTTEALCVRAALDVAEHAALVADPQGRIMAFNRPARALFSGTEVGAEVSRLLPQFDPG
;
A
#
# COMPACT_ATOMS: atom_id res chain seq x y z
N MET A 1 -13.20 23.69 -5.90
CA MET A 1 -11.88 23.08 -6.12
C MET A 1 -11.04 23.57 -4.97
N ASP A 2 -10.94 22.74 -3.91
CA ASP A 2 -10.24 23.09 -2.68
C ASP A 2 -8.73 22.97 -2.88
N ASP A 3 -8.01 24.02 -2.48
CA ASP A 3 -6.54 24.17 -2.53
C ASP A 3 -5.79 23.30 -1.50
N SER A 4 -6.46 22.39 -0.79
CA SER A 4 -5.88 21.57 0.28
C SER A 4 -5.00 20.39 -0.20
N TYR A 5 -4.81 20.24 -1.52
CA TYR A 5 -4.09 19.10 -2.11
C TYR A 5 -2.62 19.35 -2.44
N ARG A 6 -2.08 20.57 -2.26
CA ARG A 6 -0.72 20.91 -2.70
C ARG A 6 0.43 20.37 -1.82
N THR A 7 0.14 19.77 -0.66
CA THR A 7 1.16 19.18 0.24
C THR A 7 1.20 17.66 0.23
N GLN A 8 0.41 16.99 -0.61
CA GLN A 8 0.47 15.54 -0.75
C GLN A 8 1.59 15.13 -1.74
N LEU A 9 2.77 14.84 -1.20
CA LEU A 9 3.92 14.25 -1.92
C LEU A 9 3.66 12.84 -2.49
N LEU A 10 2.47 12.28 -2.26
CA LEU A 10 2.02 11.04 -2.88
C LEU A 10 0.60 11.26 -3.38
N PRO A 11 0.28 10.91 -4.64
CA PRO A 11 -1.10 10.96 -5.12
C PRO A 11 -1.98 10.18 -4.15
N ALA A 12 -3.13 10.77 -3.77
CA ALA A 12 -4.14 10.09 -2.99
C ALA A 12 -4.48 8.78 -3.69
N PHE A 13 -3.99 7.66 -3.14
CA PHE A 13 -4.25 6.33 -3.67
C PHE A 13 -5.77 6.12 -3.59
N GLN A 14 -6.46 6.25 -4.73
CA GLN A 14 -7.90 6.06 -4.82
C GLN A 14 -8.19 4.60 -4.56
N TRP A 15 -8.65 4.31 -3.34
CA TRP A 15 -8.97 2.97 -2.90
C TRP A 15 -10.29 2.55 -3.54
N HIS A 16 -10.21 1.90 -4.68
CA HIS A 16 -11.31 1.19 -5.31
C HIS A 16 -11.72 0.04 -4.37
N ASP A 17 -13.02 -0.29 -4.27
CA ASP A 17 -13.52 -1.33 -3.37
C ASP A 17 -12.71 -2.63 -3.55
N PRO A 18 -11.90 -3.05 -2.55
CA PRO A 18 -10.85 -4.05 -2.67
C PRO A 18 -11.40 -5.48 -2.79
N ARG A 19 -12.73 -5.62 -2.87
CA ARG A 19 -13.44 -6.90 -2.91
C ARG A 19 -13.83 -7.30 -4.33
N ILE A 20 -14.00 -6.33 -5.23
CA ILE A 20 -14.58 -6.61 -6.55
C ILE A 20 -13.51 -7.16 -7.51
N HIS A 21 -12.30 -6.58 -7.49
CA HIS A 21 -11.17 -7.06 -8.30
C HIS A 21 -10.74 -8.51 -8.02
N PRO A 22 -10.52 -8.93 -6.75
CA PRO A 22 -10.11 -10.31 -6.52
C PRO A 22 -11.23 -11.33 -6.79
N LEU A 23 -12.50 -10.93 -6.69
CA LEU A 23 -13.63 -11.77 -7.11
C LEU A 23 -13.67 -11.94 -8.64
N ASP A 24 -13.40 -10.87 -9.38
CA ASP A 24 -13.30 -10.88 -10.84
C ASP A 24 -12.15 -11.78 -11.33
N ASP A 25 -10.97 -11.62 -10.72
CA ASP A 25 -9.79 -12.45 -10.98
C ASP A 25 -10.06 -13.94 -10.69
N THR A 26 -10.83 -14.24 -9.62
CA THR A 26 -11.21 -15.61 -9.30
C THR A 26 -12.09 -16.23 -10.39
N TRP A 27 -12.99 -15.45 -10.99
CA TRP A 27 -13.82 -15.93 -12.10
C TRP A 27 -13.03 -16.11 -13.39
N LEU A 28 -12.09 -15.21 -13.69
CA LEU A 28 -11.18 -15.39 -14.82
C LEU A 28 -10.33 -16.65 -14.66
N LEU A 29 -9.80 -16.90 -13.46
CA LEU A 29 -9.11 -18.13 -13.12
C LEU A 29 -10.03 -19.35 -13.25
N THR A 30 -11.29 -19.25 -12.81
CA THR A 30 -12.29 -20.32 -12.96
C THR A 30 -12.51 -20.67 -14.42
N ILE A 31 -12.76 -19.68 -15.29
CA ILE A 31 -12.90 -19.86 -16.73
C ILE A 31 -11.64 -20.51 -17.32
N PHE A 32 -10.46 -20.01 -16.94
CA PHE A 32 -9.19 -20.56 -17.38
C PHE A 32 -9.01 -22.03 -16.97
N THR A 33 -9.39 -22.42 -15.75
CA THR A 33 -9.30 -23.81 -15.26
C THR A 33 -10.35 -24.76 -15.83
N ILE A 34 -11.51 -24.25 -16.26
CA ILE A 34 -12.52 -25.06 -16.95
C ILE A 34 -11.96 -25.65 -18.24
N VAL A 35 -11.22 -24.86 -19.02
CA VAL A 35 -10.67 -25.30 -20.31
C VAL A 35 -9.81 -26.57 -20.20
N PRO A 36 -8.75 -26.65 -19.36
CA PRO A 36 -7.98 -27.87 -19.19
C PRO A 36 -8.77 -28.99 -18.50
N ALA A 37 -9.71 -28.67 -17.59
CA ALA A 37 -10.56 -29.68 -16.95
C ALA A 37 -11.50 -30.41 -17.93
N ILE A 38 -11.80 -29.78 -19.07
CA ILE A 38 -12.54 -30.39 -20.18
C ILE A 38 -11.58 -31.02 -21.19
N ALA A 39 -10.56 -30.27 -21.61
CA ALA A 39 -9.67 -30.66 -22.70
C ALA A 39 -8.80 -31.87 -22.36
N LEU A 40 -8.33 -31.99 -21.11
CA LEU A 40 -7.43 -33.08 -20.72
C LEU A 40 -8.14 -34.45 -20.72
N PRO A 41 -9.32 -34.63 -20.08
CA PRO A 41 -10.08 -35.88 -20.20
C PRO A 41 -10.51 -36.18 -21.65
N TRP A 42 -10.95 -35.16 -22.40
CA TRP A 42 -11.30 -35.33 -23.81
C TRP A 42 -10.13 -35.88 -24.63
N PHE A 43 -8.95 -35.28 -24.49
CA PHE A 43 -7.75 -35.67 -25.24
C PHE A 43 -7.21 -37.04 -24.81
N MET A 44 -7.20 -37.34 -23.50
CA MET A 44 -6.56 -38.54 -22.97
C MET A 44 -7.45 -39.78 -23.00
N SER A 45 -8.76 -39.64 -22.76
CA SER A 45 -9.67 -40.78 -22.65
C SER A 45 -10.75 -40.83 -23.74
N GLY A 46 -10.74 -39.88 -24.69
CA GLY A 46 -11.77 -39.79 -25.74
C GLY A 46 -13.17 -39.55 -25.18
N LEU A 47 -13.26 -38.93 -24.00
CA LEU A 47 -14.53 -38.67 -23.32
C LEU A 47 -15.41 -37.79 -24.23
N GLU A 48 -16.61 -38.26 -24.59
CA GLU A 48 -17.47 -37.46 -25.46
C GLU A 48 -17.97 -36.23 -24.70
N ILE A 49 -18.12 -35.12 -25.41
CA ILE A 49 -18.55 -33.84 -24.84
C ILE A 49 -19.65 -33.29 -25.74
N ASP A 50 -20.71 -32.77 -25.15
CA ASP A 50 -21.66 -31.93 -25.88
C ASP A 50 -21.01 -30.56 -26.12
N PHE A 51 -20.27 -30.45 -27.23
CA PHE A 51 -19.51 -29.26 -27.57
C PHE A 51 -20.40 -28.01 -27.66
N ARG A 52 -21.63 -28.15 -28.15
CA ARG A 52 -22.56 -27.02 -28.32
C ARG A 52 -23.01 -26.49 -26.97
N ALA A 53 -23.50 -27.36 -26.08
CA ALA A 53 -23.95 -26.93 -24.76
C ALA A 53 -22.79 -26.41 -23.90
N THR A 54 -21.62 -27.06 -23.97
CA THR A 54 -20.41 -26.67 -23.25
C THR A 54 -19.91 -25.28 -23.68
N THR A 55 -19.87 -25.01 -25.00
CA THR A 55 -19.47 -23.71 -25.54
C THR A 55 -20.47 -22.62 -25.13
N MET A 56 -21.77 -22.91 -25.19
CA MET A 56 -22.81 -21.96 -24.74
C MET A 56 -22.67 -21.64 -23.24
N GLY A 57 -22.36 -22.63 -22.41
CA GLY A 57 -22.06 -22.45 -20.99
C GLY A 57 -20.83 -21.55 -20.76
N LEU A 58 -19.74 -21.79 -21.49
CA LEU A 58 -18.54 -20.94 -21.43
C LEU A 58 -18.81 -19.49 -21.86
N LEU A 59 -19.58 -19.27 -22.92
CA LEU A 59 -19.99 -17.92 -23.34
C LEU A 59 -20.85 -17.23 -22.28
N THR A 60 -21.76 -17.98 -21.66
CA THR A 60 -22.59 -17.48 -20.54
C THR A 60 -21.70 -17.07 -19.36
N LEU A 61 -20.68 -17.86 -19.05
CA LEU A 61 -19.71 -17.55 -17.99
C LEU A 61 -18.87 -16.32 -18.34
N GLY A 62 -18.48 -16.15 -19.61
CA GLY A 62 -17.84 -14.93 -20.09
C GLY A 62 -18.72 -13.69 -19.95
N ALA A 63 -20.02 -13.80 -20.24
CA ALA A 63 -20.97 -12.70 -20.03
C ALA A 63 -21.14 -12.36 -18.54
N ILE A 64 -21.13 -13.37 -17.66
CA ILE A 64 -21.14 -13.19 -16.21
C ILE A 64 -19.89 -12.45 -15.75
N HIS A 65 -18.70 -12.82 -16.24
CA HIS A 65 -17.44 -12.14 -15.95
C HIS A 65 -17.46 -10.68 -16.43
N LEU A 66 -17.90 -10.39 -17.65
CA LEU A 66 -18.10 -9.01 -18.12
C LEU A 66 -19.06 -8.22 -17.22
N GLY A 67 -20.06 -8.88 -16.63
CA GLY A 67 -20.93 -8.29 -15.61
C GLY A 67 -20.19 -7.89 -14.34
N PHE A 68 -19.25 -8.70 -13.85
CA PHE A 68 -18.40 -8.35 -12.71
C PHE A 68 -17.49 -7.16 -13.02
N THR A 69 -16.81 -7.17 -14.16
CA THR A 69 -15.95 -6.07 -14.60
C THR A 69 -16.74 -4.76 -14.82
N ALA A 70 -17.96 -4.83 -15.36
CA ALA A 70 -18.81 -3.65 -15.52
C ALA A 70 -19.34 -3.09 -14.19
N LEU A 71 -19.47 -3.93 -13.16
CA LEU A 71 -19.86 -3.52 -11.82
C LEU A 71 -18.68 -2.94 -11.03
N SER A 72 -17.46 -3.43 -11.26
CA SER A 72 -16.24 -2.90 -10.62
C SER A 72 -15.93 -1.47 -11.05
N SER A 73 -16.28 -1.10 -12.29
CA SER A 73 -16.04 0.24 -12.84
C SER A 73 -17.10 1.27 -12.45
N ARG A 74 -18.17 0.89 -11.73
CA ARG A 74 -19.27 1.79 -11.34
C ARG A 74 -19.16 2.21 -9.88
N GLU A 75 -18.99 3.51 -9.64
CA GLU A 75 -19.23 4.09 -8.32
C GLU A 75 -20.72 3.99 -7.97
N THR A 76 -21.08 2.98 -7.17
CA THR A 76 -22.47 2.78 -6.76
C THR A 76 -22.70 3.33 -5.35
N ARG A 77 -23.61 4.29 -5.24
CA ARG A 77 -23.98 4.95 -3.97
C ARG A 77 -24.76 4.05 -3.00
N ASN A 78 -25.18 2.84 -3.43
CA ASN A 78 -25.99 1.92 -2.63
C ASN A 78 -25.30 0.54 -2.48
N SER A 79 -24.54 0.40 -1.40
CA SER A 79 -23.75 -0.79 -1.06
C SER A 79 -24.60 -2.08 -0.97
N ILE A 80 -25.82 -2.01 -0.42
CA ILE A 80 -26.68 -3.20 -0.25
C ILE A 80 -27.10 -3.79 -1.61
N ARG A 81 -27.47 -2.92 -2.56
CA ARG A 81 -27.86 -3.38 -3.90
C ARG A 81 -26.67 -3.99 -4.63
N LEU A 82 -25.49 -3.37 -4.53
CA LEU A 82 -24.26 -3.90 -5.12
C LEU A 82 -23.95 -5.30 -4.59
N THR A 83 -23.95 -5.51 -3.27
CA THR A 83 -23.68 -6.82 -2.67
C THR A 83 -24.70 -7.88 -3.12
N ARG A 84 -25.99 -7.53 -3.20
CA ARG A 84 -27.02 -8.44 -3.70
C ARG A 84 -26.77 -8.81 -5.16
N THR A 85 -26.51 -7.84 -6.03
CA THR A 85 -26.21 -8.08 -7.45
C THR A 85 -24.99 -8.98 -7.62
N LEU A 86 -23.90 -8.70 -6.90
CA LEU A 86 -22.69 -9.51 -6.94
C LEU A 86 -22.94 -10.94 -6.43
N THR A 87 -23.74 -11.10 -5.37
CA THR A 87 -24.12 -12.42 -4.85
C THR A 87 -24.95 -13.19 -5.87
N THR A 88 -25.92 -12.55 -6.52
CA THR A 88 -26.76 -13.19 -7.54
C THR A 88 -25.94 -13.58 -8.76
N LEU A 89 -25.01 -12.73 -9.19
CA LEU A 89 -24.13 -12.98 -10.32
C LEU A 89 -23.18 -14.14 -10.02
N HIS A 90 -22.67 -14.22 -8.79
CA HIS A 90 -21.81 -15.30 -8.34
C HIS A 90 -22.57 -16.64 -8.26
N ALA A 91 -23.78 -16.65 -7.69
CA ALA A 91 -24.64 -17.83 -7.67
C ALA A 91 -24.98 -18.31 -9.09
N LEU A 92 -25.29 -17.38 -10.01
CA LEU A 92 -25.54 -17.69 -11.42
C LEU A 92 -24.32 -18.31 -12.10
N GLY A 93 -23.12 -17.81 -11.78
CA GLY A 93 -21.86 -18.40 -12.23
C GLY A 93 -21.72 -19.86 -11.76
N VAL A 94 -21.96 -20.14 -10.48
CA VAL A 94 -21.89 -21.52 -9.93
C VAL A 94 -22.89 -22.45 -10.62
N ILE A 95 -24.12 -21.98 -10.86
CA ILE A 95 -25.14 -22.72 -11.63
C ILE A 95 -24.65 -23.01 -13.04
N THR A 96 -24.03 -22.04 -13.70
CA THR A 96 -23.48 -22.18 -15.05
C THR A 96 -22.33 -23.18 -15.08
N VAL A 97 -21.44 -23.19 -14.08
CA VAL A 97 -20.37 -24.20 -13.95
C VAL A 97 -20.95 -25.61 -13.82
N ALA A 98 -22.02 -25.79 -13.04
CA ALA A 98 -22.71 -27.07 -12.95
C ALA A 98 -23.33 -27.51 -14.27
N PHE A 99 -23.95 -26.58 -15.00
CA PHE A 99 -24.46 -26.84 -16.34
C PHE A 99 -23.33 -27.27 -17.30
N ILE A 100 -22.19 -26.58 -17.30
CA ILE A 100 -21.01 -26.97 -18.11
C ILE A 100 -20.54 -28.37 -17.73
N TRP A 101 -20.40 -28.66 -16.43
CA TRP A 101 -19.98 -29.98 -15.95
C TRP A 101 -20.86 -31.10 -16.48
N GLN A 102 -22.19 -30.94 -16.41
CA GLN A 102 -23.15 -31.91 -16.91
C GLN A 102 -22.95 -32.25 -18.39
N HIS A 103 -22.61 -31.25 -19.22
CA HIS A 103 -22.41 -31.41 -20.66
C HIS A 103 -20.96 -31.76 -21.05
N ALA A 104 -20.01 -31.60 -20.12
CA ALA A 104 -18.58 -31.91 -20.29
C ALA A 104 -18.17 -33.29 -19.72
N GLY A 105 -19.10 -34.24 -19.71
CA GLY A 105 -18.87 -35.61 -19.24
C GLY A 105 -19.49 -35.96 -17.88
N GLY A 106 -19.96 -34.96 -17.12
CA GLY A 106 -20.67 -35.18 -15.85
C GLY A 106 -19.92 -36.09 -14.89
N VAL A 107 -20.60 -37.11 -14.35
CA VAL A 107 -20.00 -38.06 -13.40
C VAL A 107 -18.80 -38.85 -13.97
N GLN A 108 -18.64 -38.91 -15.29
CA GLN A 108 -17.48 -39.55 -15.93
C GLN A 108 -16.25 -38.65 -15.99
N ASN A 109 -16.41 -37.34 -15.76
CA ASN A 109 -15.33 -36.39 -15.63
C ASN A 109 -15.22 -35.87 -14.18
N PRO A 110 -14.63 -36.66 -13.25
CA PRO A 110 -14.46 -36.26 -11.86
C PRO A 110 -13.45 -35.11 -11.70
N LEU A 111 -12.51 -34.96 -12.64
CA LEU A 111 -11.49 -33.90 -12.60
C LEU A 111 -12.14 -32.50 -12.62
N PHE A 112 -13.23 -32.36 -13.39
CA PHE A 112 -13.96 -31.11 -13.47
C PHE A 112 -14.55 -30.65 -12.11
N LEU A 113 -14.83 -31.57 -11.19
CA LEU A 113 -15.35 -31.20 -9.87
C LEU A 113 -14.38 -30.29 -9.09
N LEU A 114 -13.07 -30.36 -9.36
CA LEU A 114 -12.08 -29.46 -8.76
C LEU A 114 -12.31 -27.98 -9.11
N VAL A 115 -12.92 -27.70 -10.27
CA VAL A 115 -13.21 -26.32 -10.71
C VAL A 115 -14.11 -25.60 -9.71
N PHE A 116 -15.05 -26.30 -9.06
CA PHE A 116 -15.97 -25.70 -8.08
C PHE A 116 -15.28 -25.15 -6.83
N ALA A 117 -14.05 -25.59 -6.52
CA ALA A 117 -13.30 -25.06 -5.39
C ALA A 117 -13.01 -23.55 -5.54
N LEU A 118 -12.72 -23.09 -6.76
CA LEU A 118 -12.36 -21.70 -7.04
C LEU A 118 -13.49 -20.71 -6.74
N PRO A 119 -14.72 -20.85 -7.28
CA PRO A 119 -15.81 -19.95 -6.93
C PRO A 119 -16.19 -20.04 -5.45
N VAL A 120 -16.09 -21.22 -4.82
CA VAL A 120 -16.33 -21.34 -3.36
C VAL A 120 -15.32 -20.54 -2.55
N ILE A 121 -14.04 -20.57 -2.91
CA ILE A 121 -13.00 -19.74 -2.28
C ILE A 121 -13.27 -18.26 -2.59
N GLY A 122 -13.55 -17.92 -3.85
CA GLY A 122 -13.83 -16.55 -4.30
C GLY A 122 -15.03 -15.90 -3.60
N ALA A 123 -16.01 -16.69 -3.16
CA ALA A 123 -17.17 -16.21 -2.43
C ALA A 123 -16.81 -15.44 -1.15
N ILE A 124 -15.61 -15.63 -0.59
CA ILE A 124 -15.15 -14.92 0.59
C ILE A 124 -15.10 -13.40 0.41
N PHE A 125 -14.87 -12.93 -0.81
CA PHE A 125 -14.82 -11.51 -1.12
C PHE A 125 -16.20 -10.83 -1.04
N LEU A 126 -17.28 -11.61 -1.08
CA LEU A 126 -18.65 -11.11 -0.91
C LEU A 126 -19.01 -10.97 0.57
N SER A 127 -18.81 -12.04 1.34
CA SER A 127 -19.08 -12.09 2.79
C SER A 127 -18.48 -13.36 3.39
N ARG A 128 -18.22 -13.34 4.70
CA ARG A 128 -17.65 -14.44 5.47
C ARG A 128 -18.45 -15.75 5.38
N TRP A 129 -19.77 -15.66 5.25
CA TRP A 129 -20.67 -16.83 5.17
C TRP A 129 -20.92 -17.33 3.75
N GLN A 130 -20.55 -16.54 2.73
CA GLN A 130 -20.85 -16.88 1.34
C GLN A 130 -20.13 -18.13 0.83
N PRO A 131 -18.88 -18.45 1.24
CA PRO A 131 -18.24 -19.73 0.88
C PRO A 131 -19.08 -20.95 1.26
N TYR A 132 -19.65 -20.97 2.47
CA TYR A 132 -20.52 -22.08 2.91
C TYR A 132 -21.81 -22.15 2.10
N LEU A 133 -22.40 -21.01 1.76
CA LEU A 133 -23.60 -20.94 0.94
C LEU A 133 -23.33 -21.45 -0.47
N MET A 134 -22.21 -21.05 -1.08
CA MET A 134 -21.82 -21.48 -2.42
C MET A 134 -21.36 -22.94 -2.45
N ALA A 135 -20.70 -23.44 -1.41
CA ALA A 135 -20.37 -24.85 -1.26
C ALA A 135 -21.64 -25.70 -1.18
N THR A 136 -22.63 -25.26 -0.40
CA THR A 136 -23.93 -25.93 -0.29
C THR A 136 -24.67 -25.92 -1.63
N LEU A 137 -24.70 -24.77 -2.31
CA LEU A 137 -25.31 -24.64 -3.63
C LEU A 137 -24.66 -25.58 -4.65
N ALA A 138 -23.32 -25.59 -4.72
CA ALA A 138 -22.57 -26.46 -5.62
C ALA A 138 -22.80 -27.95 -5.30
N ALA A 139 -22.76 -28.34 -4.03
CA ALA A 139 -23.04 -29.71 -3.57
C ALA A 139 -24.44 -30.17 -4.01
N VAL A 140 -25.47 -29.33 -3.80
CA VAL A 140 -26.85 -29.65 -4.18
C VAL A 140 -26.98 -29.77 -5.70
N LEU A 141 -26.40 -28.84 -6.47
CA LEU A 141 -26.46 -28.86 -7.94
C LEU A 141 -25.77 -30.11 -8.51
N VAL A 142 -24.57 -30.43 -8.02
CA VAL A 142 -23.81 -31.61 -8.45
C VAL A 142 -24.55 -32.89 -8.07
N ALA A 143 -25.11 -32.98 -6.87
CA ALA A 143 -25.90 -34.15 -6.44
C ALA A 143 -27.17 -34.33 -7.29
N LEU A 144 -27.88 -33.25 -7.61
CA LEU A 144 -29.06 -33.26 -8.48
C LEU A 144 -28.71 -33.72 -9.90
N MET A 145 -27.65 -33.16 -10.48
CA MET A 145 -27.19 -33.50 -11.83
C MET A 145 -26.65 -34.94 -11.89
N ALA A 146 -25.86 -35.39 -10.90
CA ALA A 146 -25.39 -36.76 -10.81
C ALA A 146 -26.57 -37.76 -10.70
N SER A 147 -27.57 -37.45 -9.86
CA SER A 147 -28.79 -38.26 -9.73
C SER A 147 -29.66 -38.28 -10.98
N SER A 148 -29.53 -37.27 -11.85
CA SER A 148 -30.19 -37.25 -13.15
C SER A 148 -29.49 -38.16 -14.17
N GLN A 149 -28.16 -38.29 -14.10
CA GLN A 149 -27.33 -39.09 -15.01
C GLN A 149 -27.24 -40.57 -14.59
N ALA A 150 -27.15 -40.85 -13.29
CA ALA A 150 -27.12 -42.20 -12.73
C ALA A 150 -28.35 -42.42 -11.82
N PRO A 151 -29.44 -43.00 -12.35
CA PRO A 151 -30.68 -43.19 -11.59
C PRO A 151 -30.51 -44.02 -10.31
N GLU A 152 -29.51 -44.91 -10.29
CA GLU A 152 -29.16 -45.73 -9.12
C GLU A 152 -28.79 -44.90 -7.89
N LEU A 153 -28.25 -43.69 -8.08
CA LEU A 153 -27.91 -42.77 -6.98
C LEU A 153 -29.14 -42.26 -6.23
N ARG A 154 -30.33 -42.28 -6.86
CA ARG A 154 -31.57 -41.80 -6.24
C ARG A 154 -31.99 -42.63 -5.03
N TRP A 155 -31.56 -43.91 -4.97
CA TRP A 155 -31.80 -44.78 -3.81
C TRP A 155 -31.02 -44.37 -2.57
N TYR A 156 -29.90 -43.67 -2.75
CA TYR A 156 -29.05 -43.17 -1.68
C TYR A 156 -29.37 -41.71 -1.31
N ALA A 157 -30.22 -41.04 -2.08
CA ALA A 157 -30.63 -39.67 -1.82
C ALA A 157 -31.81 -39.60 -0.83
N PRO A 158 -31.86 -38.58 0.04
CA PRO A 158 -33.04 -38.28 0.84
C PRO A 158 -34.29 -38.13 -0.04
N ALA A 159 -35.46 -38.57 0.43
CA ALA A 159 -36.70 -38.64 -0.35
C ALA A 159 -37.11 -37.34 -1.06
N GLY A 160 -36.73 -36.16 -0.55
CA GLY A 160 -36.98 -34.87 -1.22
C GLY A 160 -36.07 -34.60 -2.43
N LEU A 161 -34.80 -35.00 -2.37
CA LEU A 161 -33.82 -34.83 -3.46
C LEU A 161 -34.11 -35.77 -4.63
N SER A 162 -34.61 -36.98 -4.36
CA SER A 162 -34.93 -37.96 -5.39
C SER A 162 -36.12 -37.54 -6.27
N VAL A 163 -37.14 -36.88 -5.68
CA VAL A 163 -38.29 -36.33 -6.41
C VAL A 163 -37.88 -35.18 -7.33
N VAL A 164 -37.05 -34.26 -6.83
CA VAL A 164 -36.55 -33.11 -7.62
C VAL A 164 -35.61 -33.58 -8.74
N ALA A 165 -34.73 -34.54 -8.46
CA ALA A 165 -33.87 -35.15 -9.47
C ALA A 165 -34.67 -35.89 -10.56
N GLY A 166 -35.75 -36.58 -10.17
CA GLY A 166 -36.68 -37.21 -11.09
C GLY A 166 -37.36 -36.20 -12.02
N TRP A 167 -37.89 -35.10 -11.46
CA TRP A 167 -38.48 -34.01 -12.24
C TRP A 167 -37.47 -33.36 -13.19
N LEU A 168 -36.25 -33.04 -12.70
CA LEU A 168 -35.16 -32.48 -13.50
C LEU A 168 -34.81 -33.38 -14.66
N SER A 169 -34.71 -34.69 -14.45
CA SER A 169 -34.46 -35.64 -15.54
C SER A 169 -35.56 -35.60 -16.60
N GLY A 170 -36.83 -35.46 -16.20
CA GLY A 170 -37.95 -35.32 -17.14
C GLY A 170 -37.92 -34.02 -17.94
N VAL A 171 -37.46 -32.91 -17.34
CA VAL A 171 -37.33 -31.61 -18.03
C VAL A 171 -36.13 -31.59 -18.96
N LEU A 172 -34.97 -32.07 -18.50
CA LEU A 172 -33.75 -32.16 -19.30
C LEU A 172 -33.94 -33.08 -20.51
N VAL A 173 -34.53 -34.26 -20.32
CA VAL A 173 -34.81 -35.21 -21.42
C VAL A 173 -35.79 -34.62 -22.45
N LYS A 174 -36.78 -33.84 -22.00
CA LYS A 174 -37.70 -33.13 -22.91
C LYS A 174 -37.04 -31.97 -23.66
N ALA A 175 -36.08 -31.28 -23.03
CA ALA A 175 -35.38 -30.15 -23.63
C ALA A 175 -34.29 -30.57 -24.62
N THR A 176 -33.64 -31.73 -24.40
CA THR A 176 -32.53 -32.21 -25.25
C THR A 176 -32.95 -33.27 -26.28
N GLY A 177 -34.18 -33.80 -26.21
CA GLY A 177 -34.73 -34.70 -27.22
C GLY A 177 -34.06 -36.07 -27.34
N ALA A 178 -33.10 -36.41 -26.47
CA ALA A 178 -32.33 -37.64 -26.54
C ALA A 178 -32.44 -38.42 -25.21
N ALA A 179 -33.11 -39.56 -25.27
CA ALA A 179 -33.10 -40.61 -24.24
C ALA A 179 -31.83 -41.47 -24.31
N ASN A 180 -30.68 -40.87 -24.63
CA ASN A 180 -29.40 -41.58 -24.62
C ASN A 180 -28.69 -41.25 -23.30
N GLN A 181 -28.27 -42.30 -22.58
CA GLN A 181 -27.17 -42.17 -21.63
C GLN A 181 -26.04 -41.48 -22.40
N PRO A 182 -25.64 -40.24 -22.04
CA PRO A 182 -24.88 -39.43 -22.98
C PRO A 182 -23.50 -40.01 -23.26
N PHE A 183 -22.99 -40.96 -22.48
CA PHE A 183 -21.63 -41.48 -22.62
C PHE A 183 -21.56 -42.98 -22.22
N ALA A 184 -21.34 -43.88 -23.19
CA ALA A 184 -21.36 -45.33 -22.99
C ALA A 184 -19.97 -45.98 -22.73
N GLY A 185 -18.95 -45.19 -22.38
CA GLY A 185 -17.55 -45.65 -22.34
C GLY A 185 -17.03 -46.14 -20.98
N PHE A 186 -17.64 -45.76 -19.86
CA PHE A 186 -17.14 -46.07 -18.52
C PHE A 186 -18.27 -46.52 -17.58
N TYR A 187 -18.26 -47.80 -17.20
CA TYR A 187 -19.18 -48.35 -16.19
C TYR A 187 -18.46 -48.40 -14.84
N ALA A 188 -18.81 -47.50 -13.93
CA ALA A 188 -18.41 -47.58 -12.53
C ALA A 188 -19.58 -48.02 -11.66
N PRO A 189 -19.35 -48.87 -10.63
CA PRO A 189 -20.38 -49.22 -9.65
C PRO A 189 -20.96 -47.98 -8.98
N SER A 190 -22.25 -47.97 -8.65
CA SER A 190 -22.91 -46.84 -7.97
C SER A 190 -22.22 -46.41 -6.67
N ALA A 191 -21.61 -47.34 -5.94
CA ALA A 191 -20.79 -47.06 -4.76
C ALA A 191 -19.61 -46.11 -5.04
N TYR A 192 -18.97 -46.21 -6.21
CA TYR A 192 -17.89 -45.30 -6.61
C TYR A 192 -18.39 -43.86 -6.72
N PHE A 193 -19.56 -43.65 -7.33
CA PHE A 193 -20.15 -42.32 -7.48
C PHE A 193 -20.60 -41.74 -6.14
N VAL A 194 -21.09 -42.56 -5.21
CA VAL A 194 -21.40 -42.10 -3.84
C VAL A 194 -20.15 -41.58 -3.15
N VAL A 195 -19.06 -42.38 -3.15
CA VAL A 195 -17.79 -41.98 -2.52
C VAL A 195 -17.20 -40.73 -3.20
N LEU A 196 -17.29 -40.61 -4.52
CA LEU A 196 -16.85 -39.43 -5.26
C LEU A 196 -17.62 -38.18 -4.84
N LEU A 197 -18.96 -38.28 -4.72
CA LEU A 197 -19.81 -37.17 -4.28
C LEU A 197 -19.54 -36.78 -2.82
N GLU A 198 -19.34 -37.77 -1.94
CA GLU A 198 -18.95 -37.53 -0.55
C GLU A 198 -17.59 -36.81 -0.47
N ALA A 199 -16.58 -37.30 -1.19
CA ALA A 199 -15.26 -36.68 -1.24
C ALA A 199 -15.33 -35.24 -1.80
N PHE A 200 -16.15 -35.02 -2.82
CA PHE A 200 -16.41 -33.69 -3.37
C PHE A 200 -17.03 -32.73 -2.35
N VAL A 201 -18.05 -33.18 -1.61
CA VAL A 201 -18.70 -32.38 -0.56
C VAL A 201 -17.68 -32.03 0.53
N ILE A 202 -16.94 -33.02 1.04
CA ILE A 202 -15.91 -32.81 2.06
C ILE A 202 -14.87 -31.80 1.57
N MET A 203 -14.41 -31.94 0.32
CA MET A 203 -13.45 -31.01 -0.28
C MET A 203 -14.00 -29.60 -0.37
N LEU A 204 -15.24 -29.39 -0.84
CA LEU A 204 -15.83 -28.05 -0.93
C LEU A 204 -16.00 -27.37 0.42
N PHE A 205 -16.44 -28.10 1.45
CA PHE A 205 -16.55 -27.55 2.79
C PHE A 205 -15.17 -27.29 3.41
N ALA A 206 -14.16 -28.12 3.13
CA ALA A 206 -12.78 -27.83 3.50
C ALA A 206 -12.27 -26.54 2.82
N CYS A 207 -12.56 -26.34 1.53
CA CYS A 207 -12.25 -25.09 0.83
C CYS A 207 -12.97 -23.88 1.45
N ALA A 208 -14.22 -24.03 1.87
CA ALA A 208 -14.97 -22.97 2.55
C ALA A 208 -14.32 -22.56 3.89
N VAL A 209 -13.86 -23.54 4.69
CA VAL A 209 -13.14 -23.29 5.95
C VAL A 209 -11.78 -22.61 5.69
N VAL A 210 -11.04 -23.09 4.68
CA VAL A 210 -9.76 -22.46 4.27
C VAL A 210 -9.98 -21.01 3.80
N ALA A 211 -11.06 -20.76 3.06
CA ALA A 211 -11.43 -19.42 2.61
C ALA A 211 -11.75 -18.50 3.80
N GLU A 212 -12.44 -18.99 4.83
CA GLU A 212 -12.68 -18.23 6.07
C GLU A 212 -11.38 -17.89 6.80
N TYR A 213 -10.46 -18.86 6.90
CA TYR A 213 -9.13 -18.61 7.48
C TYR A 213 -8.38 -17.52 6.68
N LEU A 214 -8.39 -17.62 5.35
CA LEU A 214 -7.77 -16.63 4.47
C LEU A 214 -8.36 -15.23 4.66
N ALA A 215 -9.69 -15.11 4.81
CA ALA A 215 -10.34 -13.84 5.15
C ALA A 215 -9.80 -13.26 6.46
N SER A 216 -9.69 -14.08 7.50
CA SER A 216 -9.22 -13.61 8.81
C SER A 216 -7.78 -13.07 8.74
N VAL A 217 -6.92 -13.70 7.93
CA VAL A 217 -5.55 -13.25 7.70
C VAL A 217 -5.54 -11.94 6.91
N LEU A 218 -6.33 -11.85 5.84
CA LEU A 218 -6.44 -10.64 5.03
C LEU A 218 -6.99 -9.45 5.83
N GLU A 219 -7.98 -9.67 6.70
CA GLU A 219 -8.51 -8.64 7.60
C GLU A 219 -7.45 -8.14 8.58
N ARG A 220 -6.67 -9.05 9.18
CA ARG A 220 -5.57 -8.69 10.08
C ARG A 220 -4.50 -7.88 9.36
N LEU A 221 -4.07 -8.33 8.17
CA LEU A 221 -3.08 -7.61 7.36
C LEU A 221 -3.60 -6.23 6.96
N ARG A 222 -4.86 -6.13 6.53
CA ARG A 222 -5.49 -4.83 6.21
C ARG A 222 -5.52 -3.91 7.43
N GLY A 223 -5.86 -4.44 8.61
CA GLY A 223 -5.83 -3.68 9.86
C GLY A 223 -4.45 -3.17 10.21
N GLN A 224 -3.42 -4.02 10.08
CA GLN A 224 -2.02 -3.64 10.33
C GLN A 224 -1.52 -2.58 9.34
N VAL A 225 -1.81 -2.74 8.05
CA VAL A 225 -1.43 -1.76 7.02
C VAL A 225 -2.14 -0.42 7.25
N ALA A 226 -3.42 -0.44 7.61
CA ALA A 226 -4.16 0.78 7.92
C ALA A 226 -3.60 1.48 9.16
N ALA A 227 -3.28 0.73 10.23
CA ALA A 227 -2.66 1.28 11.44
C ALA A 227 -1.27 1.85 11.16
N ALA A 228 -0.42 1.12 10.42
CA ALA A 228 0.90 1.61 10.02
C ALA A 228 0.79 2.90 9.22
N ARG A 229 -0.13 2.97 8.26
CA ARG A 229 -0.37 4.19 7.46
C ARG A 229 -0.83 5.36 8.33
N ALA A 230 -1.77 5.12 9.25
CA ALA A 230 -2.24 6.15 10.17
C ALA A 230 -1.10 6.69 11.04
N GLU A 231 -0.20 5.81 11.48
CA GLU A 231 0.97 6.20 12.25
C GLU A 231 1.99 6.97 11.41
N THR A 232 2.22 6.59 10.14
CA THR A 232 3.07 7.37 9.22
C THR A 232 2.55 8.79 9.03
N VAL A 233 1.24 8.95 8.81
CA VAL A 233 0.60 10.28 8.65
C VAL A 233 0.73 11.10 9.93
N ARG A 234 0.49 10.48 11.10
CA ARG A 234 0.63 11.14 12.40
C ARG A 234 2.07 11.58 12.66
N SER A 235 3.03 10.71 12.38
CA SER A 235 4.45 10.99 12.54
C SER A 235 4.89 12.14 11.62
N GLN A 236 4.44 12.13 10.36
CA GLN A 236 4.71 13.22 9.42
C GLN A 236 4.15 14.56 9.92
N ALA A 237 2.92 14.58 10.44
CA ALA A 237 2.31 15.78 11.00
C ALA A 237 3.04 16.28 12.25
N LEU A 238 3.52 15.36 13.10
CA LEU A 238 4.31 15.72 14.29
C LEU A 238 5.67 16.29 13.89
N TRP A 239 6.35 15.71 12.90
CA TRP A 239 7.62 16.23 12.38
C TRP A 239 7.47 17.61 11.74
N SER A 240 6.42 17.84 10.94
CA SER A 240 6.16 19.16 10.36
C SER A 240 5.89 20.20 11.45
N ALA A 241 5.09 19.86 12.47
CA ALA A 241 4.81 20.75 13.58
C ALA A 241 6.06 21.08 14.41
N LEU A 242 6.92 20.08 14.66
CA LEU A 242 8.19 20.31 15.35
C LEU A 242 9.12 21.22 14.55
N LEU A 243 9.26 21.00 13.24
CA LEU A 243 10.08 21.85 12.37
C LEU A 243 9.57 23.30 12.35
N GLU A 244 8.26 23.48 12.23
CA GLU A 244 7.62 24.81 12.21
C GLU A 244 7.84 25.58 13.52
N GLN A 245 7.74 24.88 14.66
CA GLN A 245 7.90 25.44 16.01
C GLN A 245 9.36 25.53 16.49
N LEU A 246 10.35 25.19 15.65
CA LEU A 246 11.75 25.34 16.04
C LEU A 246 12.05 26.82 16.37
N PRO A 247 12.67 27.11 17.52
CA PRO A 247 13.01 28.47 17.92
C PRO A 247 14.21 29.05 17.14
N LEU A 248 14.81 28.26 16.25
CA LEU A 248 15.97 28.61 15.45
C LEU A 248 15.59 28.68 13.97
N PRO A 249 16.25 29.52 13.15
CA PRO A 249 16.01 29.59 11.72
C PRO A 249 16.55 28.32 11.04
N ALA A 250 15.69 27.30 10.93
CA ALA A 250 15.96 26.03 10.29
C ALA A 250 15.16 25.85 8.99
N VAL A 251 15.78 25.22 8.00
CA VAL A 251 15.21 24.86 6.71
C VAL A 251 15.55 23.40 6.39
N LEU A 252 14.56 22.60 6.04
CA LEU A 252 14.72 21.22 5.63
C LEU A 252 14.73 21.15 4.09
N LEU A 253 15.79 20.56 3.55
CA LEU A 253 16.04 20.46 2.12
C LEU A 253 16.11 19.00 1.68
N ASP A 254 15.78 18.74 0.42
CA ASP A 254 16.28 17.56 -0.26
C ASP A 254 17.75 17.78 -0.63
N ALA A 255 18.64 16.88 -0.19
CA ALA A 255 20.07 17.05 -0.40
C ALA A 255 20.48 16.85 -1.86
N ASP A 256 19.70 16.12 -2.66
CA ASP A 256 20.02 15.83 -4.06
C ASP A 256 19.53 16.93 -5.01
N THR A 257 18.43 17.60 -4.68
CA THR A 257 17.83 18.66 -5.52
C THR A 257 17.96 20.08 -4.95
N HIS A 258 18.36 20.21 -3.69
CA HIS A 258 18.39 21.47 -2.92
C HIS A 258 17.02 22.17 -2.79
N GLU A 259 15.93 21.48 -3.12
CA GLU A 259 14.58 22.00 -2.97
C GLU A 259 14.17 22.05 -1.49
N VAL A 260 13.52 23.15 -1.11
CA VAL A 260 12.98 23.33 0.23
C VAL A 260 11.78 22.42 0.45
N VAL A 261 11.90 21.48 1.39
CA VAL A 261 10.82 20.57 1.79
C VAL A 261 10.00 21.18 2.94
N GLY A 262 10.63 21.97 3.80
CA GLY A 262 9.96 22.68 4.89
C GLY A 262 10.86 23.73 5.54
N ALA A 263 10.26 24.67 6.26
CA ALA A 263 11.00 25.72 6.97
C ALA A 263 10.34 26.03 8.32
N SER A 264 11.16 26.39 9.30
CA SER A 264 10.72 26.89 10.60
C SER A 264 10.13 28.30 10.50
N ALA A 265 9.23 28.67 11.41
CA ALA A 265 8.64 30.02 11.42
C ALA A 265 9.68 31.15 11.50
N PRO A 266 10.76 31.05 12.32
CA PRO A 266 11.82 32.07 12.33
C PRO A 266 12.57 32.16 11.00
N ALA A 267 12.79 31.03 10.30
CA ALA A 267 13.44 31.05 8.99
C ALA A 267 12.55 31.75 7.95
N VAL A 268 11.25 31.45 7.94
CA VAL A 268 10.26 32.10 7.06
C VAL A 268 10.20 33.60 7.30
N ALA A 269 10.10 34.02 8.56
CA ALA A 269 10.03 35.42 8.92
C ALA A 269 11.31 36.20 8.56
N LYS A 270 12.48 35.60 8.83
CA LYS A 270 13.77 36.28 8.65
C LYS A 270 14.26 36.25 7.21
N PHE A 271 14.37 35.06 6.61
CA PHE A 271 15.06 34.87 5.34
C PHE A 271 14.12 34.85 4.13
N PHE A 272 12.84 34.49 4.30
CA PHE A 272 11.88 34.37 3.21
C PHE A 272 10.82 35.48 3.20
N GLY A 273 11.03 36.56 3.98
CA GLY A 273 10.16 37.73 4.00
C GLY A 273 8.71 37.45 4.43
N GLY A 274 8.49 36.40 5.23
CA GLY A 274 7.16 36.00 5.70
C GLY A 274 6.28 35.29 4.66
N ASN A 275 6.83 34.91 3.50
CA ASN A 275 6.07 34.25 2.44
C ASN A 275 5.97 32.74 2.70
N GLU A 276 4.76 32.18 2.84
CA GLU A 276 4.55 30.73 3.10
C GLU A 276 4.88 29.84 1.88
N ALA A 277 4.95 30.41 0.68
CA ALA A 277 5.23 29.67 -0.57
C ALA A 277 6.71 29.34 -0.78
N VAL A 278 7.43 28.95 0.28
CA VAL A 278 8.87 28.58 0.24
C VAL A 278 9.06 27.14 -0.24
N VAL A 279 8.12 26.26 0.07
CA VAL A 279 8.21 24.82 -0.24
C VAL A 279 8.25 24.60 -1.76
N GLY A 280 9.21 23.78 -2.22
CA GLY A 280 9.45 23.47 -3.63
C GLY A 280 10.32 24.48 -4.37
N ARG A 281 10.85 25.52 -3.70
CA ARG A 281 11.86 26.42 -4.28
C ARG A 281 13.26 25.89 -4.04
N ASP A 282 14.16 26.22 -4.95
CA ASP A 282 15.59 26.00 -4.74
C ASP A 282 16.11 26.88 -3.59
N PHE A 283 16.85 26.28 -2.66
CA PHE A 283 17.36 26.95 -1.47
C PHE A 283 18.32 28.10 -1.79
N PHE A 284 19.22 27.91 -2.75
CA PHE A 284 20.24 28.90 -3.11
C PHE A 284 19.69 30.05 -3.96
N GLN A 285 18.58 29.83 -4.66
CA GLN A 285 17.80 30.91 -5.28
C GLN A 285 17.01 31.72 -4.24
N ALA A 286 16.54 31.06 -3.20
CA ALA A 286 15.71 31.70 -2.18
C ALA A 286 16.55 32.47 -1.14
N ILE A 287 17.73 31.96 -0.77
CA ILE A 287 18.70 32.63 0.10
C ILE A 287 19.98 32.94 -0.67
N HIS A 288 20.29 34.23 -0.81
CA HIS A 288 21.43 34.68 -1.60
C HIS A 288 22.71 34.66 -0.77
N PHE A 289 23.44 33.55 -0.81
CA PHE A 289 24.78 33.45 -0.24
C PHE A 289 25.81 34.15 -1.13
N SER A 290 26.77 34.85 -0.52
CA SER A 290 27.89 35.46 -1.27
C SER A 290 28.88 34.41 -1.77
N TYR A 291 29.03 33.31 -1.02
CA TYR A 291 29.87 32.16 -1.38
C TYR A 291 29.09 30.86 -1.10
N PRO A 292 28.20 30.43 -2.01
CA PRO A 292 27.33 29.28 -1.80
C PRO A 292 28.08 27.94 -1.79
N GLU A 293 29.25 27.86 -2.42
CA GLU A 293 30.01 26.64 -2.68
C GLU A 293 30.33 25.85 -1.39
N ALA A 294 30.73 26.55 -0.31
CA ALA A 294 31.04 25.92 0.97
C ALA A 294 29.79 25.30 1.61
N VAL A 295 28.66 26.01 1.57
CA VAL A 295 27.37 25.52 2.10
C VAL A 295 26.85 24.36 1.25
N GLN A 296 26.99 24.46 -0.08
CA GLN A 296 26.61 23.39 -1.00
C GLN A 296 27.42 22.12 -0.76
N GLN A 297 28.73 22.23 -0.55
CA GLN A 297 29.57 21.07 -0.20
C GLN A 297 29.16 20.42 1.13
N LEU A 298 28.67 21.20 2.11
CA LEU A 298 28.15 20.64 3.37
C LEU A 298 26.82 19.89 3.16
N ILE A 299 25.96 20.40 2.27
CA ILE A 299 24.69 19.75 1.90
C ILE A 299 24.98 18.48 1.07
N ASP A 300 25.87 18.54 0.08
CA ASP A 300 26.16 17.39 -0.77
C ASP A 300 27.04 16.35 -0.04
N GLY A 301 27.85 16.77 0.94
CA GLY A 301 28.81 15.97 1.71
C GLY A 301 28.33 15.56 3.11
N ALA A 302 29.25 15.27 4.03
CA ALA A 302 28.90 14.67 5.33
C ALA A 302 28.12 15.58 6.32
N GLY A 303 27.78 16.81 5.92
CA GLY A 303 27.28 17.84 6.82
C GLY A 303 28.42 18.49 7.62
N GLY A 304 28.06 19.30 8.62
CA GLY A 304 29.02 20.02 9.43
C GLY A 304 28.59 21.46 9.72
N VAL A 305 29.56 22.31 10.03
CA VAL A 305 29.36 23.71 10.36
C VAL A 305 30.26 24.56 9.49
N GLU A 306 29.68 25.51 8.77
CA GLU A 306 30.39 26.63 8.17
C GLU A 306 30.33 27.81 9.16
N PRO A 307 31.44 28.13 9.86
CA PRO A 307 31.45 29.08 10.97
C PRO A 307 31.19 30.52 10.52
N GLN A 308 31.44 30.84 9.25
CA GLN A 308 31.25 32.20 8.73
C GLN A 308 30.88 32.18 7.25
N SER A 309 29.59 32.39 6.97
CA SER A 309 29.04 32.59 5.64
C SER A 309 28.29 33.92 5.55
N MET A 310 28.38 34.59 4.41
CA MET A 310 27.73 35.88 4.20
C MET A 310 26.42 35.71 3.42
N VAL A 311 25.30 36.09 4.02
CA VAL A 311 23.96 36.06 3.40
C VAL A 311 23.54 37.48 3.08
N ARG A 312 23.08 37.70 1.84
CA ARG A 312 22.51 38.99 1.43
C ARG A 312 21.00 38.97 1.63
N LEU A 313 20.50 39.94 2.38
CA LEU A 313 19.07 40.11 2.68
C LEU A 313 18.67 41.54 2.29
N GLY A 314 18.16 41.68 1.06
CA GLY A 314 17.96 42.99 0.43
C GLY A 314 19.27 43.75 0.27
N GLU A 315 19.37 44.90 0.93
CA GLU A 315 20.56 45.76 0.97
C GLU A 315 21.53 45.41 2.12
N GLN A 316 21.15 44.50 3.02
CA GLN A 316 21.98 44.14 4.18
C GLN A 316 22.80 42.89 3.92
N LEU A 317 24.04 42.88 4.41
CA LEU A 317 24.90 41.70 4.45
C LEU A 317 24.94 41.17 5.88
N LEU A 318 24.50 39.94 6.08
CA LEU A 318 24.48 39.26 7.37
C LEU A 318 25.62 38.26 7.44
N ALA A 319 26.39 38.29 8.52
CA ALA A 319 27.33 37.22 8.84
C ALA A 319 26.56 36.10 9.54
N THR A 320 26.69 34.88 9.04
CA THR A 320 25.91 33.73 9.50
C THR A 320 26.80 32.52 9.76
N GLU A 321 26.49 31.76 10.80
CA GLU A 321 26.97 30.38 10.95
C GLU A 321 25.92 29.46 10.33
N VAL A 322 26.33 28.59 9.40
CA VAL A 322 25.45 27.63 8.76
C VAL A 322 25.80 26.23 9.24
N ARG A 323 24.83 25.54 9.85
CA ARG A 323 24.99 24.15 10.29
C ARG A 323 24.10 23.23 9.47
N VAL A 324 24.69 22.16 8.94
CA VAL A 324 23.98 21.17 8.13
C VAL A 324 24.02 19.82 8.84
N GLN A 325 22.85 19.25 9.08
CA GLN A 325 22.70 17.90 9.62
C GLN A 325 21.90 17.03 8.65
N HIS A 326 22.45 15.87 8.31
CA HIS A 326 21.81 14.92 7.41
C HIS A 326 20.83 14.00 8.14
N LEU A 327 19.69 13.76 7.49
CA LEU A 327 18.62 12.88 7.94
C LEU A 327 18.26 11.94 6.78
N ALA A 328 18.36 10.64 7.00
CA ALA A 328 17.90 9.66 6.02
C ALA A 328 16.43 9.32 6.28
N GLN A 329 15.55 9.56 5.30
CA GLN A 329 14.13 9.24 5.41
C GLN A 329 13.60 8.64 4.10
N ASN A 330 13.04 7.43 4.16
CA ASN A 330 12.44 6.73 3.01
C ASN A 330 13.34 6.63 1.77
N GLY A 331 14.65 6.43 1.97
CA GLY A 331 15.63 6.38 0.87
C GLY A 331 15.96 7.73 0.24
N ARG A 332 15.34 8.83 0.71
CA ARG A 332 15.76 10.20 0.39
C ARG A 332 16.75 10.69 1.44
N ARG A 333 17.70 11.47 0.98
CA ARG A 333 18.66 12.15 1.83
C ARG A 333 18.19 13.57 2.04
N LEU A 334 17.81 13.89 3.28
CA LEU A 334 17.37 15.22 3.66
C LEU A 334 18.47 15.94 4.43
N ALA A 335 18.58 17.24 4.22
CA ALA A 335 19.52 18.10 4.94
C ALA A 335 18.74 19.14 5.75
N LEU A 336 18.90 19.10 7.08
CA LEU A 336 18.43 20.17 7.96
C LEU A 336 19.52 21.24 8.05
N VAL A 337 19.24 22.40 7.49
CA VAL A 337 20.13 23.56 7.47
C VAL A 337 19.65 24.58 8.50
N MET A 338 20.48 24.87 9.49
CA MET A 338 20.25 25.92 10.47
C MET A 338 21.13 27.12 10.14
N VAL A 339 20.54 28.30 10.06
CA VAL A 339 21.25 29.55 9.74
C VAL A 339 21.17 30.47 10.94
N ASN A 340 22.28 30.58 11.67
CA ASN A 340 22.39 31.45 12.84
C ASN A 340 23.00 32.78 12.42
N ASP A 341 22.36 33.88 12.80
CA ASP A 341 22.91 35.21 12.57
C ASP A 341 23.95 35.55 13.64
N THR A 342 25.17 35.85 13.19
CA THR A 342 26.32 36.18 14.02
C THR A 342 26.85 37.59 13.71
N THR A 343 26.08 38.40 12.98
CA THR A 343 26.48 39.73 12.52
C THR A 343 26.93 40.64 13.65
N GLU A 344 26.18 40.70 14.76
CA GLU A 344 26.59 41.52 15.92
C GLU A 344 27.92 41.06 16.51
N ALA A 345 28.10 39.74 16.70
CA ALA A 345 29.34 39.19 17.23
C ALA A 345 30.53 39.48 16.30
N LEU A 346 30.31 39.40 14.99
CA LEU A 346 31.31 39.76 13.98
C LEU A 346 31.63 41.25 14.00
N CYS A 347 30.62 42.13 14.09
CA CYS A 347 30.82 43.58 14.17
C CYS A 347 31.57 44.00 15.44
N VAL A 348 31.22 43.42 16.59
CA VAL A 348 31.93 43.66 17.86
C VAL A 348 33.38 43.21 17.75
N ARG A 349 33.62 42.01 17.21
CA ARG A 349 34.98 41.51 16.99
C ARG A 349 35.79 42.39 16.04
N ALA A 350 35.18 42.82 14.93
CA ALA A 350 35.81 43.70 13.97
C ALA A 350 36.16 45.06 14.60
N ALA A 351 35.25 45.67 15.36
CA ALA A 351 35.50 46.93 16.06
C ALA A 351 36.63 46.80 17.09
N LEU A 352 36.65 45.70 17.85
CA LEU A 352 37.72 45.37 18.79
C LEU A 352 39.07 45.18 18.08
N ASP A 353 39.08 44.56 16.90
CA ASP A 353 40.28 44.34 16.09
C ASP A 353 40.89 45.62 15.49
N VAL A 354 40.12 46.70 15.36
CA VAL A 354 40.65 48.03 14.95
C VAL A 354 41.35 48.74 16.11
N ALA A 355 41.04 48.41 17.36
CA ALA A 355 41.65 49.07 18.50
C ALA A 355 43.15 48.75 18.60
N GLU A 356 43.98 49.79 18.74
CA GLU A 356 45.44 49.65 18.89
C GLU A 356 45.83 49.00 20.23
N HIS A 357 44.94 49.08 21.23
CA HIS A 357 45.17 48.53 22.56
C HIS A 357 44.62 47.11 22.66
N ALA A 358 45.31 46.25 23.41
CA ALA A 358 44.82 44.91 23.71
C ALA A 358 43.55 44.97 24.56
N ALA A 359 42.46 44.39 24.04
CA ALA A 359 41.16 44.38 24.67
C ALA A 359 40.65 42.94 24.84
N LEU A 360 40.11 42.67 26.03
CA LEU A 360 39.52 41.41 26.45
C LEU A 360 38.20 41.72 27.15
N VAL A 361 37.13 41.09 26.67
CA VAL A 361 35.79 41.17 27.28
C VAL A 361 35.56 39.84 27.98
N ALA A 362 35.25 39.90 29.27
CA ALA A 362 34.96 38.73 30.08
C ALA A 362 33.55 38.81 30.69
N ASP A 363 32.94 37.66 30.90
CA ASP A 363 31.69 37.55 31.65
C ASP A 363 31.94 37.79 33.16
N PRO A 364 30.88 37.94 33.99
CA PRO A 364 31.02 38.09 35.43
C PRO A 364 31.74 36.93 36.13
N GLN A 365 31.83 35.77 35.47
CA GLN A 365 32.52 34.57 35.95
C GLN A 365 34.01 34.53 35.52
N GLY A 366 34.48 35.56 34.82
CA GLY A 366 35.87 35.68 34.36
C GLY A 366 36.20 34.81 33.15
N ARG A 367 35.20 34.40 32.36
CA ARG A 367 35.39 33.70 31.08
C ARG A 367 35.42 34.68 29.93
N ILE A 368 36.33 34.46 28.99
CA ILE A 368 36.54 35.32 27.84
C ILE A 368 35.35 35.20 26.88
N MET A 369 34.65 36.30 26.64
CA MET A 369 33.57 36.38 25.67
C MET A 369 34.06 36.88 24.30
N ALA A 370 34.99 37.84 24.30
CA ALA A 370 35.60 38.37 23.09
C ALA A 370 37.00 38.92 23.38
N PHE A 371 37.86 38.96 22.36
CA PHE A 371 39.20 39.54 22.44
C PHE A 371 39.64 40.01 21.06
N ASN A 372 40.58 40.95 21.01
CA ASN A 372 41.11 41.46 19.75
C ASN A 372 42.48 40.85 19.35
N ARG A 373 42.90 41.09 18.11
CA ARG A 373 44.20 40.66 17.58
C ARG A 373 45.39 41.06 18.46
N PRO A 374 45.53 42.31 18.94
CA PRO A 374 46.59 42.68 19.88
C PRO A 374 46.57 41.84 21.17
N ALA A 375 45.39 41.59 21.76
CA ALA A 375 45.29 40.71 22.94
C ALA A 375 45.70 39.27 22.62
N ARG A 376 45.36 38.76 21.43
CA ARG A 376 45.78 37.43 20.99
C ARG A 376 47.30 37.31 20.82
N ALA A 377 47.93 38.37 20.34
CA ALA A 377 49.39 38.42 20.17
C ALA A 377 50.13 38.48 21.52
N LEU A 378 49.54 39.13 22.53
CA LEU A 378 50.13 39.25 23.87
C LEU A 378 49.88 38.01 24.75
N PHE A 379 48.72 37.37 24.61
CA PHE A 379 48.31 36.24 25.45
C PHE A 379 48.15 34.97 24.62
N SER A 380 49.21 34.16 24.54
CA SER A 380 49.19 32.84 23.91
C SER A 380 48.25 31.90 24.69
N GLY A 381 47.03 31.67 24.19
CA GLY A 381 46.00 30.88 24.89
C GLY A 381 44.62 31.56 24.98
N THR A 382 44.46 32.74 24.36
CA THR A 382 43.18 33.43 24.23
C THR A 382 42.24 32.66 23.31
N GLU A 383 41.21 32.05 23.90
CA GLU A 383 40.08 31.43 23.22
C GLU A 383 38.77 31.86 23.89
N VAL A 384 37.69 31.95 23.11
CA VAL A 384 36.37 32.26 23.64
C VAL A 384 35.95 31.12 24.57
N GLY A 385 35.56 31.45 25.81
CA GLY A 385 35.22 30.51 26.87
C GLY A 385 36.36 30.14 27.83
N ALA A 386 37.61 30.51 27.54
CA ALA A 386 38.72 30.29 28.45
C ALA A 386 38.68 31.25 29.66
N GLU A 387 39.22 30.84 30.80
CA GLU A 387 39.29 31.68 32.01
C GLU A 387 40.40 32.73 31.89
N VAL A 388 40.09 34.00 32.17
CA VAL A 388 41.06 35.11 32.14
C VAL A 388 42.23 34.86 33.09
N SER A 389 41.99 34.18 34.22
CA SER A 389 43.02 33.84 35.21
C SER A 389 44.13 32.95 34.66
N ARG A 390 43.88 32.19 33.58
CA ARG A 390 44.87 31.33 32.92
C ARG A 390 45.78 32.09 31.94
N LEU A 391 45.42 33.32 31.59
CA LEU A 391 46.21 34.15 30.68
C LEU A 391 47.31 34.96 31.37
N LEU A 392 47.18 35.17 32.69
CA LEU A 392 48.19 35.85 33.49
C LEU A 392 49.14 34.82 34.09
N PRO A 393 50.48 35.06 34.06
CA PRO A 393 51.40 34.24 34.83
C PRO A 393 51.00 34.31 36.30
N GLN A 394 50.73 33.16 36.92
CA GLN A 394 50.47 33.09 38.36
C GLN A 394 51.72 33.59 39.08
N PHE A 395 51.60 34.73 39.77
CA PHE A 395 52.62 35.20 40.68
C PHE A 395 52.49 34.33 41.93
N ASP A 396 53.42 33.39 42.13
CA ASP A 396 53.58 32.67 43.39
C ASP A 396 54.34 33.58 44.37
N PRO A 397 53.70 34.13 45.41
CA PRO A 397 54.44 34.71 46.53
C PRO A 397 55.01 33.54 47.34
N GLY A 398 56.32 33.33 47.22
CA GLY A 398 57.07 32.32 47.97
C GLY A 398 57.06 32.55 49.49
#